data_AF-A0A0V0QNS4-F1
#
_entry.id   AF-A0A0V0QNS4-F1
#
_cell.length_a   1.000
_cell.length_b   1.000
_cell.length_c   1.000
_cell.angle_alpha   90.00
_cell.angle_beta   90.00
_cell.angle_gamma   90.00
#
_symmetry.space_group_name_H-M   'P 1'
#
loop_
_entity.id
_entity.type
_entity.pdbx_description
1 polymer ?
#
loop_
_entity_poly.entity_id
_entity_poly.type
_entity_poly.pdbx_seq_one_letter_code
_entity_poly.pdbx_strand_id
1 'polypeptide(L)'
;MGNQNSLDYGMKELLNEEFERVKEGSQKDYLNIQDIIKFQIPMEDYTFSFSHLGNLFVLNQKKDGKITIDDIYNFAEFCFKFLKNVQSYEFQSQLQAATIYKLWEALQNGQINSLVEWVGNLLTESYEQKFFNEYPYLPFLSMEAIVLMYDIFNVKMMNELEIQGFFDMLLQTGFEQGIDPNQNEELEEYISLNVVKEFTKQYFIGFTNLMKEIGFDQSQQLDYQQNEIQKQQINQQYRQQG
;
A
#
# COMPACT_ATOMS: atom_id res chain seq x y z
N MET A 1 18.70 25.95 -18.50
CA MET A 1 18.99 24.54 -18.87
C MET A 1 19.53 23.85 -17.63
N GLY A 2 19.00 22.66 -17.31
CA GLY A 2 19.30 21.91 -16.08
C GLY A 2 18.08 21.09 -15.68
N ASN A 3 17.77 20.05 -16.46
CA ASN A 3 16.65 19.15 -16.21
C ASN A 3 17.06 18.16 -15.08
N GLN A 4 17.11 18.64 -13.83
CA GLN A 4 17.38 17.84 -12.63
C GLN A 4 16.11 17.08 -12.19
N ASN A 5 15.64 16.18 -13.05
CA ASN A 5 14.45 15.33 -12.79
C ASN A 5 14.80 13.84 -12.70
N SER A 6 16.08 13.46 -12.70
CA SER A 6 16.52 12.08 -12.49
C SER A 6 16.98 11.89 -11.05
N LEU A 7 16.69 10.71 -10.47
CA LEU A 7 17.35 10.26 -9.25
C LEU A 7 18.87 10.38 -9.45
N ASP A 8 19.56 11.09 -8.56
CA ASP A 8 21.02 11.18 -8.62
C ASP A 8 21.64 9.80 -8.43
N TYR A 9 22.78 9.55 -9.06
CA TYR A 9 23.51 8.28 -9.00
C TYR A 9 23.78 7.87 -7.54
N GLY A 10 24.16 8.83 -6.69
CA GLY A 10 24.40 8.59 -5.27
C GLY A 10 23.16 8.12 -4.50
N MET A 11 21.95 8.55 -4.87
CA MET A 11 20.72 8.08 -4.23
C MET A 11 20.39 6.64 -4.65
N LYS A 12 20.65 6.27 -5.91
CA LYS A 12 20.44 4.89 -6.39
C LYS A 12 21.36 3.91 -5.68
N GLU A 13 22.60 4.33 -5.42
CA GLU A 13 23.59 3.53 -4.69
C GLU A 13 23.16 3.29 -3.24
N LEU A 14 22.77 4.35 -2.50
CA LEU A 14 22.26 4.23 -1.13
C LEU A 14 21.02 3.33 -1.02
N LEU A 15 20.07 3.49 -1.94
CA LEU A 15 18.87 2.64 -1.99
C LEU A 15 19.20 1.18 -2.30
N ASN A 16 20.21 0.94 -3.15
CA ASN A 16 20.66 -0.41 -3.47
C ASN A 16 21.41 -1.07 -2.30
N GLU A 17 22.26 -0.32 -1.60
CA GLU A 17 22.93 -0.79 -0.38
C GLU A 17 21.91 -1.20 0.68
N GLU A 18 20.88 -0.37 0.89
CA GLU A 18 19.81 -0.67 1.85
C GLU A 18 18.95 -1.86 1.41
N PHE A 19 18.65 -1.97 0.11
CA PHE A 19 17.93 -3.11 -0.44
C PHE A 19 18.67 -4.43 -0.21
N GLU A 20 19.97 -4.46 -0.51
CA GLU A 20 20.80 -5.64 -0.29
C GLU A 20 21.00 -5.93 1.20
N ARG A 21 21.05 -4.90 2.08
CA ARG A 21 21.07 -5.07 3.53
C ARG A 21 19.80 -5.75 4.04
N VAL A 22 18.62 -5.28 3.61
CA VAL A 22 17.34 -5.86 4.05
C VAL A 22 17.15 -7.27 3.49
N LYS A 23 17.63 -7.50 2.26
CA LYS A 23 17.60 -8.81 1.59
C LYS A 23 18.61 -9.81 2.16
N GLU A 24 19.55 -9.39 3.00
CA GLU A 24 20.65 -10.21 3.51
C GLU A 24 20.13 -11.56 4.08
N GLY A 25 20.66 -12.67 3.53
CA GLY A 25 20.25 -14.03 3.91
C GLY A 25 19.08 -14.61 3.09
N SER A 26 18.43 -13.81 2.24
CA SER A 26 17.42 -14.28 1.30
C SER A 26 18.03 -14.67 -0.06
N GLN A 27 17.52 -15.75 -0.65
CA GLN A 27 17.85 -16.14 -2.03
C GLN A 27 16.96 -15.44 -3.07
N LYS A 28 15.95 -14.68 -2.63
CA LYS A 28 15.00 -13.99 -3.49
C LYS A 28 15.63 -12.73 -4.08
N ASP A 29 15.25 -12.37 -5.30
CA ASP A 29 15.65 -11.13 -5.98
C ASP A 29 14.71 -9.95 -5.67
N TYR A 30 13.81 -10.11 -4.70
CA TYR A 30 12.81 -9.13 -4.28
C TYR A 30 12.62 -9.12 -2.76
N LEU A 31 12.03 -8.04 -2.25
CA LEU A 31 11.56 -7.90 -0.88
C LEU A 31 10.05 -8.17 -0.81
N ASN A 32 9.59 -8.80 0.26
CA ASN A 32 8.16 -8.83 0.57
C ASN A 32 7.81 -7.65 1.52
N ILE A 33 6.59 -7.63 2.05
CA ILE A 33 6.18 -6.53 2.92
C ILE A 33 6.88 -6.56 4.30
N GLN A 34 7.17 -7.75 4.85
CA GLN A 34 7.89 -7.82 6.13
C GLN A 34 9.29 -7.24 6.01
N ASP A 35 9.90 -7.43 4.85
CA ASP A 35 11.21 -6.90 4.52
C ASP A 35 11.14 -5.38 4.32
N ILE A 36 10.21 -4.89 3.50
CA ILE A 36 10.14 -3.45 3.18
C ILE A 36 9.81 -2.58 4.39
N ILE A 37 9.08 -3.09 5.38
CA ILE A 37 8.81 -2.35 6.63
C ILE A 37 10.09 -2.12 7.44
N LYS A 38 11.11 -2.97 7.27
CA LYS A 38 12.44 -2.81 7.88
C LYS A 38 13.38 -1.91 7.07
N PHE A 39 12.94 -1.47 5.89
CA PHE A 39 13.73 -0.61 5.01
C PHE A 39 13.86 0.78 5.64
N GLN A 40 15.09 1.22 5.84
CA GLN A 40 15.43 2.50 6.44
C GLN A 40 16.13 3.36 5.40
N ILE A 41 15.50 4.48 5.04
CA ILE A 41 16.15 5.44 4.16
C ILE A 41 17.11 6.26 5.02
N PRO A 42 18.42 6.28 4.73
CA PRO A 42 19.42 6.94 5.55
C PRO A 42 19.44 8.46 5.32
N MET A 43 18.27 9.10 5.21
CA MET A 43 18.14 10.53 5.00
C MET A 43 17.34 11.17 6.15
N GLU A 44 18.01 12.01 6.93
CA GLU A 44 17.43 12.70 8.09
C GLU A 44 16.20 13.55 7.72
N ASP A 45 16.17 14.09 6.49
CA ASP A 45 15.11 14.98 6.02
C ASP A 45 13.87 14.26 5.47
N TYR A 46 13.93 12.93 5.28
CA TYR A 46 12.87 12.16 4.62
C TYR A 46 12.42 10.98 5.49
N THR A 47 11.73 11.29 6.58
CA THR A 47 11.12 10.26 7.42
C THR A 47 9.78 9.85 6.84
N PHE A 48 9.68 8.62 6.35
CA PHE A 48 8.40 8.00 6.04
C PHE A 48 8.45 6.50 6.28
N SER A 49 7.26 5.92 6.41
CA SER A 49 7.09 4.48 6.62
C SER A 49 6.44 3.82 5.41
N PHE A 50 6.90 2.62 5.10
CA PHE A 50 6.25 1.73 4.14
C PHE A 50 5.07 0.96 4.74
N SER A 51 4.69 1.17 6.00
CA SER A 51 3.50 0.56 6.60
C SER A 51 2.19 1.20 6.16
N HIS A 52 2.24 2.33 5.44
CA HIS A 52 1.04 3.02 4.97
C HIS A 52 0.53 2.44 3.64
N LEU A 53 -0.75 2.05 3.59
CA LEU A 53 -1.38 1.40 2.43
C LEU A 53 -1.17 2.16 1.11
N GLY A 54 -1.31 3.49 1.11
CA GLY A 54 -1.06 4.30 -0.09
C GLY A 54 0.38 4.17 -0.58
N ASN A 55 1.36 4.19 0.34
CA ASN A 55 2.78 4.09 -0.02
C ASN A 55 3.08 2.72 -0.65
N LEU A 56 2.57 1.65 -0.04
CA LEU A 56 2.66 0.29 -0.59
C LEU A 56 2.03 0.17 -1.97
N PHE A 57 0.88 0.82 -2.17
CA PHE A 57 0.17 0.82 -3.45
C PHE A 57 1.01 1.45 -4.58
N VAL A 58 1.67 2.58 -4.31
CA VAL A 58 2.52 3.23 -5.32
C VAL A 58 3.84 2.49 -5.50
N LEU A 59 4.39 1.92 -4.42
CA LEU A 59 5.64 1.17 -4.43
C LEU A 59 5.53 -0.12 -5.25
N ASN A 60 4.61 -1.04 -4.91
CA ASN A 60 4.51 -2.33 -5.59
C ASN A 60 3.72 -2.19 -6.90
N GLN A 61 4.35 -1.65 -7.94
CA GLN A 61 3.69 -1.26 -9.19
C GLN A 61 2.96 -2.42 -9.87
N LYS A 62 3.58 -3.62 -9.87
CA LYS A 62 3.05 -4.84 -10.48
C LYS A 62 1.90 -5.49 -9.71
N LYS A 63 1.67 -5.07 -8.45
CA LYS A 63 0.57 -5.55 -7.60
C LYS A 63 0.61 -7.07 -7.34
N ASP A 64 1.80 -7.62 -7.32
CA ASP A 64 2.10 -9.05 -7.16
C ASP A 64 2.64 -9.41 -5.77
N GLY A 65 2.75 -8.45 -4.85
CA GLY A 65 3.31 -8.71 -3.51
C GLY A 65 4.83 -8.64 -3.44
N LYS A 66 5.51 -8.51 -4.59
CA LYS A 66 6.98 -8.55 -4.70
C LYS A 66 7.52 -7.16 -4.99
N ILE A 67 8.43 -6.69 -4.16
CA ILE A 67 9.02 -5.36 -4.28
C ILE A 67 10.46 -5.51 -4.77
N THR A 68 10.71 -5.11 -6.01
CA THR A 68 12.05 -5.15 -6.59
C THR A 68 12.81 -3.84 -6.31
N ILE A 69 14.10 -3.82 -6.61
CA ILE A 69 14.88 -2.57 -6.56
C ILE A 69 14.34 -1.51 -7.53
N ASP A 70 13.83 -1.92 -8.70
CA ASP A 70 13.22 -1.01 -9.67
C ASP A 70 11.95 -0.36 -9.11
N ASP A 71 11.15 -1.11 -8.35
CA ASP A 71 9.97 -0.57 -7.65
C ASP A 71 10.39 0.55 -6.68
N ILE A 72 11.47 0.35 -5.92
CA ILE A 72 12.01 1.33 -4.98
C ILE A 72 12.55 2.57 -5.72
N TYR A 73 13.26 2.39 -6.82
CA TYR A 73 13.71 3.51 -7.65
C TYR A 73 12.54 4.31 -8.21
N ASN A 74 11.53 3.64 -8.74
CA ASN A 74 10.35 4.31 -9.27
C ASN A 74 9.57 5.04 -8.17
N PHE A 75 9.49 4.47 -6.96
CA PHE A 75 8.88 5.14 -5.82
C PHE A 75 9.67 6.38 -5.39
N ALA A 76 11.00 6.29 -5.35
CA ALA A 76 11.86 7.43 -5.06
C ALA A 76 11.71 8.53 -6.12
N GLU A 77 11.67 8.18 -7.41
CA GLU A 77 11.38 9.13 -8.50
C GLU A 77 9.99 9.77 -8.36
N PHE A 78 8.99 9.00 -7.93
CA PHE A 78 7.67 9.53 -7.58
C PHE A 78 7.79 10.58 -6.47
N CYS A 79 8.48 10.28 -5.37
CA CYS A 79 8.72 11.24 -4.29
C CYS A 79 9.39 12.52 -4.80
N PHE A 80 10.47 12.41 -5.58
CA PHE A 80 11.14 13.59 -6.14
C PHE A 80 10.26 14.40 -7.08
N LYS A 81 9.41 13.76 -7.87
CA LYS A 81 8.53 14.46 -8.82
C LYS A 81 7.41 15.22 -8.11
N PHE A 82 6.78 14.60 -7.11
CA PHE A 82 5.58 15.14 -6.47
C PHE A 82 5.86 15.97 -5.21
N LEU A 83 7.02 15.79 -4.58
CA LEU A 83 7.32 16.37 -3.26
C LEU A 83 8.60 17.23 -3.24
N LYS A 84 9.17 17.58 -4.41
CA LYS A 84 10.44 18.34 -4.51
C LYS A 84 10.50 19.61 -3.66
N ASN A 85 9.38 20.29 -3.51
CA ASN A 85 9.30 21.60 -2.83
C ASN A 85 8.59 21.52 -1.48
N VAL A 86 8.32 20.30 -0.99
CA VAL A 86 7.66 20.07 0.30
C VAL A 86 8.72 20.19 1.40
N GLN A 87 8.38 20.90 2.48
CA GLN A 87 9.25 21.00 3.64
C GLN A 87 9.37 19.64 4.33
N SER A 88 10.52 19.32 4.91
CA SER A 88 10.77 18.01 5.54
C SER A 88 9.72 17.64 6.58
N TYR A 89 9.25 18.60 7.40
CA TYR A 89 8.22 18.36 8.42
C TYR A 89 6.81 18.08 7.85
N GLU A 90 6.55 18.39 6.58
CA GLU A 90 5.29 18.09 5.88
C GLU A 90 5.43 16.89 4.93
N PHE A 91 6.65 16.40 4.73
CA PHE A 91 6.95 15.41 3.70
C PHE A 91 6.11 14.15 3.85
N GLN A 92 6.04 13.59 5.06
CA GLN A 92 5.28 12.37 5.32
C GLN A 92 3.79 12.53 5.03
N SER A 93 3.17 13.62 5.50
CA SER A 93 1.73 13.84 5.31
C SER A 93 1.40 14.10 3.85
N GLN A 94 2.22 14.87 3.13
CA GLN A 94 2.05 15.12 1.69
C GLN A 94 2.28 13.85 0.86
N LEU A 95 3.27 13.03 1.22
CA LEU A 95 3.50 11.73 0.59
C LEU A 95 2.28 10.82 0.76
N GLN A 96 1.79 10.66 2.00
CA GLN A 96 0.62 9.83 2.28
C GLN A 96 -0.62 10.33 1.52
N ALA A 97 -0.85 11.64 1.48
CA ALA A 97 -1.96 12.23 0.71
C ALA A 97 -1.82 11.94 -0.79
N ALA A 98 -0.63 12.14 -1.36
CA ALA A 98 -0.39 11.89 -2.78
C ALA A 98 -0.56 10.41 -3.15
N THR A 99 -0.11 9.49 -2.30
CA THR A 99 -0.21 8.06 -2.57
C THR A 99 -1.61 7.50 -2.32
N ILE A 100 -2.34 8.01 -1.32
CA ILE A 100 -3.78 7.70 -1.15
C ILE A 100 -4.60 8.22 -2.31
N TYR A 101 -4.27 9.40 -2.85
CA TYR A 101 -4.92 9.89 -4.06
C TYR A 101 -4.73 8.93 -5.24
N LYS A 102 -3.54 8.33 -5.42
CA LYS A 102 -3.31 7.30 -6.45
C LYS A 102 -4.14 6.04 -6.22
N LEU A 103 -4.26 5.59 -4.97
CA LEU A 103 -5.13 4.48 -4.61
C LEU A 103 -6.61 4.82 -4.89
N TRP A 104 -7.03 6.04 -4.58
CA TRP A 104 -8.38 6.54 -4.86
C TRP A 104 -8.69 6.56 -6.35
N GLU A 105 -7.78 7.04 -7.19
CA GLU A 105 -7.92 6.99 -8.65
C GLU A 105 -8.13 5.56 -9.15
N ALA A 106 -7.41 4.57 -8.60
CA ALA A 106 -7.59 3.16 -8.96
C ALA A 106 -8.98 2.64 -8.57
N LEU A 107 -9.46 2.99 -7.37
CA LEU A 107 -10.79 2.63 -6.89
C LEU A 107 -11.91 3.23 -7.74
N GLN A 108 -11.76 4.50 -8.13
CA GLN A 108 -12.70 5.19 -9.04
C GLN A 108 -12.78 4.51 -10.42
N ASN A 109 -11.67 3.94 -10.89
CA ASN A 109 -11.60 3.19 -12.14
C ASN A 109 -12.11 1.74 -12.02
N GLY A 110 -12.82 1.39 -10.94
CA GLY A 110 -13.44 0.08 -10.77
C GLY A 110 -12.46 -1.05 -10.45
N GLN A 111 -11.24 -0.74 -10.02
CA GLN A 111 -10.19 -1.75 -9.78
C GLN A 111 -10.29 -2.47 -8.42
N ILE A 112 -11.44 -2.41 -7.74
CA ILE A 112 -11.62 -2.98 -6.38
C ILE A 112 -11.16 -4.45 -6.33
N ASN A 113 -11.62 -5.30 -7.26
CA ASN A 113 -11.25 -6.72 -7.23
C ASN A 113 -9.74 -6.94 -7.42
N SER A 114 -9.11 -6.18 -8.32
CA SER A 114 -7.66 -6.25 -8.52
C SER A 114 -6.88 -5.78 -7.29
N LEU A 115 -7.40 -4.79 -6.57
CA LEU A 115 -6.81 -4.31 -5.31
C LEU A 115 -6.99 -5.33 -4.16
N VAL A 116 -8.12 -6.02 -4.11
CA VAL A 116 -8.36 -7.12 -3.16
C VAL A 116 -7.37 -8.26 -3.41
N GLU A 117 -7.18 -8.65 -4.67
CA GLU A 117 -6.18 -9.66 -5.03
C GLU A 117 -4.76 -9.20 -4.70
N TRP A 118 -4.44 -7.94 -4.96
CA TRP A 118 -3.15 -7.36 -4.59
C TRP A 118 -2.86 -7.47 -3.09
N VAL A 119 -3.82 -7.13 -2.22
CA VAL A 119 -3.65 -7.27 -0.77
C VAL A 119 -3.50 -8.74 -0.37
N GLY A 120 -4.25 -9.64 -1.01
CA GLY A 120 -4.03 -11.09 -0.85
C GLY A 120 -2.59 -11.49 -1.17
N ASN A 121 -2.07 -11.06 -2.33
CA ASN A 121 -0.71 -11.33 -2.78
C ASN A 121 0.34 -10.77 -1.82
N LEU A 122 0.15 -9.53 -1.33
CA LEU A 122 1.04 -8.91 -0.34
C LEU A 122 1.20 -9.78 0.91
N LEU A 123 0.10 -10.34 1.41
CA LEU A 123 0.10 -11.19 2.60
C LEU A 123 0.69 -12.57 2.31
N THR A 124 0.31 -13.20 1.20
CA THR A 124 0.76 -14.56 0.85
C THR A 124 2.21 -14.63 0.35
N GLU A 125 2.80 -13.53 -0.11
CA GLU A 125 4.24 -13.45 -0.39
C GLU A 125 5.06 -13.20 0.88
N SER A 126 4.41 -12.70 1.93
CA SER A 126 5.02 -12.39 3.22
C SER A 126 4.91 -13.52 4.24
N TYR A 127 3.85 -14.32 4.17
CA TYR A 127 3.56 -15.40 5.10
C TYR A 127 3.19 -16.68 4.36
N GLU A 128 3.61 -17.81 4.92
CA GLU A 128 3.22 -19.13 4.39
C GLU A 128 1.71 -19.35 4.55
N GLN A 129 1.12 -19.94 3.52
CA GLN A 129 -0.28 -20.35 3.55
C GLN A 129 -0.39 -21.73 4.17
N LYS A 130 -1.31 -21.89 5.12
CA LYS A 130 -1.66 -23.19 5.70
C LYS A 130 -2.91 -23.75 5.02
N PHE A 131 -2.91 -25.06 4.83
CA PHE A 131 -4.07 -25.81 4.33
C PHE A 131 -4.42 -26.88 5.37
N PHE A 132 -5.70 -26.97 5.72
CA PHE A 132 -6.20 -27.94 6.67
C PHE A 132 -6.90 -29.09 5.94
N ASN A 133 -6.93 -30.27 6.56
CA ASN A 133 -7.53 -31.47 5.93
C ASN A 133 -9.04 -31.33 5.73
N GLU A 134 -9.68 -30.60 6.64
CA GLU A 134 -11.10 -30.26 6.63
C GLU A 134 -11.44 -29.32 5.47
N TYR A 135 -10.46 -28.51 5.03
CA TYR A 135 -10.59 -27.47 4.02
C TYR A 135 -9.40 -27.47 3.03
N PRO A 136 -9.19 -28.56 2.26
CA PRO A 136 -7.93 -28.81 1.54
C PRO A 136 -7.65 -27.84 0.39
N TYR A 137 -8.65 -27.08 -0.06
CA TYR A 137 -8.55 -26.11 -1.15
C TYR A 137 -8.60 -24.65 -0.68
N LEU A 138 -8.74 -24.43 0.63
CA LEU A 138 -8.87 -23.11 1.20
C LEU A 138 -7.55 -22.74 1.89
N PRO A 139 -6.85 -21.70 1.43
CA PRO A 139 -5.65 -21.22 2.10
C PRO A 139 -6.02 -20.40 3.33
N PHE A 140 -5.21 -20.56 4.38
CA PHE A 140 -5.33 -19.86 5.64
C PHE A 140 -4.05 -19.08 5.94
N LEU A 141 -4.22 -17.96 6.61
CA LEU A 141 -3.18 -17.05 7.05
C LEU A 141 -3.13 -17.03 8.58
N SER A 142 -1.92 -16.99 9.14
CA SER A 142 -1.71 -16.97 10.58
C SER A 142 -2.05 -15.61 11.20
N MET A 143 -2.18 -15.56 12.53
CA MET A 143 -2.37 -14.33 13.29
C MET A 143 -1.35 -13.24 12.94
N GLU A 144 -0.08 -13.58 12.72
CA GLU A 144 0.96 -12.59 12.36
C GLU A 144 0.67 -11.91 11.01
N ALA A 145 0.13 -12.64 10.03
CA ALA A 145 -0.31 -12.04 8.77
C ALA A 145 -1.49 -11.08 8.99
N ILE A 146 -2.37 -11.39 9.94
CA ILE A 146 -3.50 -10.53 10.30
C ILE A 146 -3.04 -9.28 11.07
N VAL A 147 -2.04 -9.39 11.94
CA VAL A 147 -1.39 -8.23 12.59
C VAL A 147 -0.83 -7.29 11.53
N LEU A 148 -0.11 -7.83 10.55
CA LEU A 148 0.40 -7.02 9.45
C LEU A 148 -0.72 -6.33 8.67
N MET A 149 -1.80 -7.06 8.34
CA MET A 149 -2.96 -6.47 7.68
C MET A 149 -3.57 -5.34 8.53
N TYR A 150 -3.77 -5.60 9.82
CA TYR A 150 -4.31 -4.63 10.77
C TYR A 150 -3.51 -3.32 10.79
N ASP A 151 -2.18 -3.41 10.75
CA ASP A 151 -1.28 -2.26 10.70
C ASP A 151 -1.38 -1.51 9.35
N ILE A 152 -1.37 -2.24 8.23
CA ILE A 152 -1.45 -1.66 6.88
C ILE A 152 -2.75 -0.87 6.69
N PHE A 153 -3.87 -1.43 7.12
CA PHE A 153 -5.19 -0.80 7.03
C PHE A 153 -5.43 0.23 8.13
N ASN A 154 -4.51 0.34 9.10
CA ASN A 154 -4.58 1.24 10.24
C ASN A 154 -5.93 1.11 10.99
N VAL A 155 -6.37 -0.13 11.20
CA VAL A 155 -7.71 -0.46 11.74
C VAL A 155 -7.94 0.17 13.11
N LYS A 156 -6.89 0.23 13.95
CA LYS A 156 -6.93 0.87 15.27
C LYS A 156 -7.47 2.29 15.21
N MET A 157 -6.95 3.07 14.27
CA MET A 157 -7.29 4.49 14.14
C MET A 157 -8.68 4.71 13.54
N MET A 158 -9.16 3.76 12.73
CA MET A 158 -10.45 3.91 12.04
C MET A 158 -11.65 3.49 12.90
N ASN A 159 -11.50 2.42 13.68
CA ASN A 159 -12.63 1.79 14.38
C ASN A 159 -12.42 1.66 15.90
N GLU A 160 -11.29 2.13 16.44
CA GLU A 160 -10.88 1.92 17.84
C GLU A 160 -10.82 0.44 18.26
N LEU A 161 -10.86 -0.48 17.28
CA LEU A 161 -10.88 -1.92 17.51
C LEU A 161 -9.45 -2.39 17.75
N GLU A 162 -9.23 -3.08 18.87
CA GLU A 162 -7.94 -3.72 19.16
C GLU A 162 -7.70 -4.94 18.28
N ILE A 163 -6.44 -5.36 18.16
CA ILE A 163 -6.03 -6.49 17.31
C ILE A 163 -6.81 -7.78 17.60
N GLN A 164 -7.06 -8.08 18.88
CA GLN A 164 -7.82 -9.27 19.25
C GLN A 164 -9.27 -9.18 18.76
N GLY A 165 -9.94 -8.05 19.02
CA GLY A 165 -11.31 -7.84 18.55
C GLY A 165 -11.42 -7.85 17.03
N PHE A 166 -10.38 -7.37 16.33
CA PHE A 166 -10.31 -7.46 14.88
C PHE A 166 -10.17 -8.90 14.39
N PHE A 167 -9.29 -9.68 15.01
CA PHE A 167 -9.10 -11.09 14.69
C PHE A 167 -10.37 -11.92 14.97
N ASP A 168 -11.00 -11.72 16.12
CA ASP A 168 -12.26 -12.37 16.51
C ASP A 168 -13.39 -12.07 15.51
N MET A 169 -13.47 -10.83 15.01
CA MET A 169 -14.42 -10.45 13.96
C MET A 169 -14.18 -11.24 12.66
N LEU A 170 -12.92 -11.44 12.26
CA LEU A 170 -12.58 -12.23 11.08
C LEU A 170 -12.88 -13.71 11.31
N LEU A 171 -12.56 -14.27 12.48
CA LEU A 171 -12.94 -15.64 12.85
C LEU A 171 -14.45 -15.85 12.76
N GLN A 172 -15.23 -14.94 13.35
CA GLN A 172 -16.68 -14.97 13.30
C GLN A 172 -17.21 -14.91 11.86
N THR A 173 -16.60 -14.08 11.01
CA THR A 173 -16.93 -14.02 9.59
C THR A 173 -16.64 -15.36 8.89
N GLY A 174 -15.52 -16.02 9.22
CA GLY A 174 -15.20 -17.37 8.73
C GLY A 174 -16.21 -18.42 9.17
N PHE A 175 -16.64 -18.35 10.43
CA PHE A 175 -17.69 -19.22 10.97
C PHE A 175 -19.01 -19.07 10.22
N GLU A 176 -19.42 -17.85 9.93
CA GLU A 176 -20.61 -17.55 9.13
C GLU A 176 -20.48 -18.04 7.67
N GLN A 177 -19.26 -18.19 7.16
CA GLN A 177 -18.96 -18.80 5.86
C GLN A 177 -18.84 -20.33 5.89
N GLY A 178 -19.11 -20.97 7.04
CA GLY A 178 -19.10 -22.43 7.20
C GLY A 178 -17.76 -23.03 7.61
N ILE A 179 -16.81 -22.20 8.08
CA ILE A 179 -15.56 -22.67 8.68
C ILE A 179 -15.78 -22.91 10.16
N ASP A 180 -15.87 -24.16 10.58
CA ASP A 180 -16.14 -24.51 11.98
C ASP A 180 -14.81 -24.73 12.73
N PRO A 181 -14.41 -23.82 13.64
CA PRO A 181 -13.16 -23.94 14.37
C PRO A 181 -13.14 -25.16 15.30
N ASN A 182 -14.29 -25.72 15.68
CA ASN A 182 -14.35 -26.90 16.56
C ASN A 182 -13.87 -28.19 15.86
N GLN A 183 -13.71 -28.17 14.54
CA GLN A 183 -13.20 -29.33 13.81
C GLN A 183 -11.70 -29.54 14.03
N ASN A 184 -10.97 -28.48 14.34
CA ASN A 184 -9.53 -28.51 14.58
C ASN A 184 -9.13 -27.30 15.43
N GLU A 185 -8.59 -27.52 16.63
CA GLU A 185 -8.20 -26.47 17.57
C GLU A 185 -7.24 -25.43 16.94
N GLU A 186 -6.40 -25.85 15.99
CA GLU A 186 -5.50 -24.91 15.30
C GLU A 186 -6.25 -23.91 14.42
N LEU A 187 -7.49 -24.17 14.00
CA LEU A 187 -8.27 -23.22 13.18
C LEU A 187 -8.59 -21.92 13.93
N GLU A 188 -8.56 -21.93 15.26
CA GLU A 188 -8.75 -20.71 16.06
C GLU A 188 -7.61 -19.71 15.90
N GLU A 189 -6.44 -20.13 15.41
CA GLU A 189 -5.27 -19.26 15.22
C GLU A 189 -5.10 -18.77 13.78
N TYR A 190 -6.03 -19.12 12.89
CA TYR A 190 -5.91 -18.86 11.46
C TYR A 190 -7.17 -18.27 10.85
N ILE A 191 -6.99 -17.36 9.89
CA ILE A 191 -8.09 -16.78 9.11
C ILE A 191 -7.97 -17.23 7.67
N SER A 192 -9.08 -17.62 7.05
CA SER A 192 -9.08 -17.97 5.63
C SER A 192 -8.77 -16.76 4.75
N LEU A 193 -8.01 -16.97 3.68
CA LEU A 193 -7.70 -15.91 2.72
C LEU A 193 -8.97 -15.31 2.10
N ASN A 194 -10.04 -16.10 1.95
CA ASN A 194 -11.32 -15.60 1.44
C ASN A 194 -11.95 -14.57 2.39
N VAL A 195 -11.88 -14.81 3.70
CA VAL A 195 -12.35 -13.86 4.72
C VAL A 195 -11.53 -12.58 4.67
N VAL A 196 -10.20 -12.70 4.57
CA VAL A 196 -9.27 -11.56 4.41
C VAL A 196 -9.59 -10.72 3.16
N LYS A 197 -9.86 -11.39 2.03
CA LYS A 197 -10.24 -10.74 0.78
C LYS A 197 -11.59 -10.05 0.88
N GLU A 198 -12.57 -10.67 1.52
CA GLU A 198 -13.89 -10.06 1.72
C GLU A 198 -13.80 -8.84 2.64
N PHE A 199 -13.06 -8.91 3.75
CA PHE A 199 -12.80 -7.75 4.60
C PHE A 199 -12.15 -6.61 3.79
N THR A 200 -11.10 -6.91 3.03
CA THR A 200 -10.40 -5.93 2.19
C THR A 200 -11.35 -5.25 1.19
N LYS A 201 -12.23 -6.04 0.58
CA LYS A 201 -13.23 -5.54 -0.36
C LYS A 201 -14.20 -4.58 0.33
N GLN A 202 -14.73 -4.96 1.49
CA GLN A 202 -15.64 -4.11 2.26
C GLN A 202 -14.94 -2.84 2.76
N TYR A 203 -13.67 -2.94 3.16
CA TYR A 203 -12.85 -1.79 3.50
C TYR A 203 -12.75 -0.80 2.33
N PHE A 204 -12.42 -1.26 1.12
CA PHE A 204 -12.32 -0.38 -0.04
C PHE A 204 -13.65 0.23 -0.48
N ILE A 205 -14.75 -0.52 -0.32
CA ILE A 205 -16.10 0.02 -0.55
C ILE A 205 -16.40 1.12 0.47
N GLY A 206 -16.16 0.87 1.76
CA GLY A 206 -16.33 1.84 2.84
C GLY A 206 -15.49 3.10 2.63
N PHE A 207 -14.20 2.92 2.31
CA PHE A 207 -13.28 4.01 1.96
C PHE A 207 -13.81 4.81 0.75
N THR A 208 -14.33 4.14 -0.27
CA THR A 208 -14.88 4.80 -1.45
C THR A 208 -16.11 5.65 -1.13
N ASN A 209 -16.98 5.16 -0.26
CA ASN A 209 -18.16 5.89 0.18
C ASN A 209 -17.74 7.10 1.03
N LEU A 210 -16.82 6.91 1.97
CA LEU A 210 -16.28 8.00 2.80
C LEU A 210 -15.68 9.12 1.95
N MET A 211 -14.82 8.79 0.98
CA MET A 211 -14.19 9.77 0.09
C MET A 211 -15.22 10.60 -0.69
N LYS A 212 -16.32 9.98 -1.13
CA LYS A 212 -17.43 10.70 -1.77
C LYS A 212 -18.15 11.63 -0.81
N GLU A 213 -18.44 11.17 0.40
CA GLU A 213 -19.13 11.96 1.43
C GLU A 213 -18.35 13.22 1.83
N ILE A 214 -17.02 13.14 1.92
CA ILE A 214 -16.17 14.28 2.23
C ILE A 214 -15.90 15.20 1.01
N GLY A 215 -16.53 14.93 -0.14
CA GLY A 215 -16.53 15.82 -1.30
C GLY A 215 -15.46 15.55 -2.35
N PHE A 216 -14.75 14.41 -2.32
CA PHE A 216 -13.81 14.02 -3.39
C PHE A 216 -14.53 13.41 -4.61
N ASP A 217 -15.66 14.00 -5.01
CA ASP A 217 -16.41 13.57 -6.19
C ASP A 217 -15.83 14.16 -7.49
N GLN A 218 -16.04 13.47 -8.61
CA GLN A 218 -15.37 13.69 -9.91
C GLN A 218 -15.50 15.13 -10.45
N SER A 219 -16.51 15.88 -10.02
CA SER A 219 -16.78 17.24 -10.51
C SER A 219 -15.75 18.29 -10.08
N GLN A 220 -15.05 18.11 -8.96
CA GLN A 220 -14.03 19.10 -8.53
C GLN A 220 -12.64 18.82 -9.11
N GLN A 221 -12.39 17.61 -9.61
CA GLN A 221 -11.06 17.17 -10.08
C GLN A 221 -10.75 17.64 -11.50
N LEU A 222 -11.77 17.73 -12.37
CA LEU A 222 -11.65 18.30 -13.71
C LEU A 222 -11.24 19.78 -13.67
N ASP A 223 -11.76 20.55 -12.71
CA ASP A 223 -11.45 21.97 -12.58
C ASP A 223 -10.00 22.20 -12.12
N TYR A 224 -9.48 21.39 -11.18
CA TYR A 224 -8.08 21.51 -10.74
C TYR A 224 -7.08 21.11 -11.83
N GLN A 225 -7.31 20.02 -12.55
CA GLN A 225 -6.43 19.58 -13.64
C GLN A 225 -6.46 20.55 -14.83
N GLN A 226 -7.64 21.08 -15.19
CA GLN A 226 -7.75 22.10 -16.23
C GLN A 226 -7.02 23.40 -15.82
N ASN A 227 -7.13 23.82 -14.57
CA ASN A 227 -6.44 25.00 -14.06
C ASN A 227 -4.90 24.84 -14.08
N GLU A 228 -4.37 23.67 -13.74
CA GLU A 228 -2.92 23.40 -13.81
C GLU A 228 -2.40 23.32 -15.25
N ILE A 229 -3.15 22.69 -16.17
CA ILE A 229 -2.81 22.66 -17.60
C ILE A 229 -2.81 24.09 -18.18
N GLN A 230 -3.80 24.91 -17.79
CA GLN A 230 -3.90 26.29 -18.25
C GLN A 230 -2.75 27.15 -17.74
N LYS A 231 -2.34 26.99 -16.47
CA LYS A 231 -1.14 27.65 -15.92
C LYS A 231 0.15 27.25 -16.64
N GLN A 232 0.29 25.98 -17.01
CA GLN A 232 1.46 25.50 -17.75
C GLN A 232 1.51 26.06 -19.18
N GLN A 233 0.37 26.16 -19.86
CA GLN A 233 0.27 26.75 -21.20
C GLN A 233 0.60 28.26 -21.19
N ILE A 234 0.10 29.00 -20.19
CA ILE A 234 0.40 30.43 -20.01
C ILE A 234 1.91 30.64 -19.79
N ASN A 235 2.54 29.84 -18.93
CA ASN A 235 3.98 29.92 -18.69
C ASN A 235 4.83 29.57 -19.92
N GLN A 236 4.36 28.69 -20.80
CA GLN A 236 5.04 28.38 -22.07
C GLN A 236 4.93 29.53 -23.08
N GLN A 237 3.79 30.21 -23.15
CA GLN A 237 3.59 31.38 -24.03
C GLN A 237 4.52 32.54 -23.64
N TYR A 238 4.66 32.84 -22.35
CA TYR A 238 5.59 33.89 -21.90
C TYR A 238 7.05 33.58 -22.20
N ARG A 239 7.45 32.31 -22.25
CA ARG A 239 8.82 31.89 -22.60
C ARG A 239 9.12 31.93 -24.10
N GLN A 240 8.10 32.03 -24.95
CA GLN A 240 8.28 32.12 -26.41
C GLN A 240 8.29 33.57 -26.92
N GLN A 241 7.92 34.54 -26.08
CA GLN A 241 7.83 35.96 -26.43
C GLN A 241 9.00 36.81 -25.90
N GLY A 242 9.95 36.22 -25.17
CA GLY A 242 11.19 36.87 -24.70
C GLY A 242 12.41 36.13 -25.16
#